data_AF-A0A957AQ58-F1
#
_entry.id   AF-A0A957AQ58-F1
#
_cell.length_a   1.000
_cell.length_b   1.000
_cell.length_c   1.000
_cell.angle_alpha   90.00
_cell.angle_beta   90.00
_cell.angle_gamma   90.00
#
_symmetry.space_group_name_H-M   'P 1'
#
loop_
_entity.id
_entity.type
_entity.pdbx_description
1 polymer ?
#
loop_
_entity_poly.entity_id
_entity_poly.type
_entity_poly.pdbx_seq_one_letter_code
_entity_poly.pdbx_strand_id
1 'polypeptide(L)'
;MPTMLSVLIAATIALFPLAADQPLDLKAALAAAQPGDTIVVPAGRYAGPLVIDTPVTLVGQDYPVIDAGGSGSVITVNAPDVTIRGFEIRGSGASLDREDAGVTGLAPRLTVEDNRLEDVLFGVYLKDAPGSVVRGNRVIGKPLEMGVRGDGLRLWYSAGSLV
;
A
#
# COMPACT_ATOMS: atom_id res chain seq x y z
N MET A 1 -7.87 39.45 29.25
CA MET A 1 -8.20 38.04 28.95
C MET A 1 -8.08 37.86 27.45
N PRO A 2 -7.10 37.09 26.92
CA PRO A 2 -6.91 36.97 25.48
C PRO A 2 -7.87 35.91 24.91
N THR A 3 -8.57 36.27 23.84
CA THR A 3 -9.46 35.39 23.08
C THR A 3 -8.62 34.43 22.23
N MET A 4 -8.72 33.13 22.51
CA MET A 4 -8.15 32.05 21.69
C MET A 4 -8.87 32.00 20.33
N LEU A 5 -8.10 32.26 19.27
CA LEU A 5 -8.52 32.05 17.89
C LEU A 5 -8.44 30.55 17.60
N SER A 6 -9.60 29.88 17.50
CA SER A 6 -9.67 28.48 17.09
C SER A 6 -9.52 28.40 15.57
N VAL A 7 -8.42 27.81 15.10
CA VAL A 7 -8.22 27.48 13.69
C VAL A 7 -8.95 26.17 13.41
N LEU A 8 -10.05 26.25 12.67
CA LEU A 8 -10.79 25.10 12.18
C LEU A 8 -10.07 24.58 10.92
N ILE A 9 -9.34 23.48 11.03
CA ILE A 9 -8.78 22.79 9.85
C ILE A 9 -9.95 22.08 9.18
N ALA A 10 -10.46 22.65 8.09
CA ALA A 10 -11.42 22.00 7.24
C ALA A 10 -10.71 20.92 6.42
N ALA A 11 -10.92 19.65 6.77
CA ALA A 11 -10.56 18.54 5.90
C ALA A 11 -11.53 18.54 4.71
N THR A 12 -11.05 18.94 3.53
CA THR A 12 -11.81 18.85 2.29
C THR A 12 -11.99 17.38 1.91
N ILE A 13 -13.20 16.88 2.10
CA ILE A 13 -13.62 15.58 1.54
C ILE A 13 -14.02 15.85 0.08
N ALA A 14 -13.18 15.45 -0.87
CA ALA A 14 -13.55 15.43 -2.27
C ALA A 14 -14.59 14.33 -2.51
N LEU A 15 -15.88 14.70 -2.54
CA LEU A 15 -16.97 13.78 -2.84
C LEU A 15 -17.18 13.73 -4.36
N PHE A 16 -16.58 12.74 -5.02
CA PHE A 16 -16.82 12.48 -6.44
C PHE A 16 -18.22 11.86 -6.63
N PRO A 17 -19.04 12.35 -7.58
CA PRO A 17 -20.34 11.74 -7.85
C PRO A 17 -20.11 10.31 -8.37
N LEU A 18 -20.61 9.33 -7.59
CA LEU A 18 -20.53 7.92 -7.94
C LEU A 18 -21.52 7.63 -9.07
N ALA A 19 -21.04 7.70 -10.32
CA ALA A 19 -21.71 7.02 -11.42
C ALA A 19 -21.64 5.52 -11.13
N ALA A 20 -22.75 4.97 -10.65
CA ALA A 20 -22.91 3.54 -10.38
C ALA A 20 -22.92 2.76 -11.71
N ASP A 21 -21.74 2.49 -12.27
CA ASP A 21 -21.42 1.25 -13.02
C ASP A 21 -19.97 1.18 -13.53
N GLN A 22 -19.11 2.18 -13.26
CA GLN A 22 -17.69 2.06 -13.59
C GLN A 22 -16.89 1.66 -12.35
N PRO A 23 -16.11 0.56 -12.39
CA PRO A 23 -15.14 0.29 -11.34
C PRO A 23 -14.17 1.48 -11.28
N LEU A 24 -13.87 1.93 -10.06
CA LEU A 24 -12.88 2.99 -9.82
C LEU A 24 -11.61 2.70 -10.63
N ASP A 25 -11.16 3.64 -11.46
CA ASP A 25 -9.82 3.54 -12.03
C ASP A 25 -8.81 3.98 -10.96
N LEU A 26 -8.28 2.99 -10.23
CA LEU A 26 -7.36 3.24 -9.12
C LEU A 26 -6.05 3.90 -9.58
N LYS A 27 -5.57 3.61 -10.79
CA LYS A 27 -4.35 4.25 -11.31
C LYS A 27 -4.61 5.71 -11.65
N ALA A 28 -5.75 6.01 -12.27
CA ALA A 28 -6.14 7.40 -12.52
C ALA A 28 -6.38 8.18 -11.22
N ALA A 29 -7.00 7.56 -10.22
CA ALA A 29 -7.21 8.17 -8.91
C ALA A 29 -5.89 8.50 -8.21
N LEU A 30 -4.91 7.58 -8.24
CA LEU A 30 -3.57 7.82 -7.72
C LEU A 30 -2.83 8.93 -8.48
N ALA A 31 -2.96 8.97 -9.80
CA ALA A 31 -2.33 10.00 -10.63
C ALA A 31 -2.91 11.41 -10.41
N ALA A 32 -4.17 11.52 -10.00
CA ALA A 32 -4.84 12.78 -9.73
C ALA A 32 -4.72 13.25 -8.26
N ALA A 33 -4.31 12.35 -7.36
CA ALA A 33 -4.29 12.61 -5.93
C ALA A 33 -3.31 13.73 -5.56
N GLN A 34 -3.67 14.50 -4.54
CA GLN A 34 -2.83 15.50 -3.91
C GLN A 34 -2.26 14.96 -2.58
N PRO A 35 -1.11 15.51 -2.11
CA PRO A 35 -0.56 15.11 -0.83
C PRO A 35 -1.58 15.28 0.32
N GLY A 36 -1.77 14.21 1.09
CA GLY A 36 -2.73 14.13 2.20
C GLY A 36 -4.09 13.56 1.82
N ASP A 37 -4.35 13.31 0.53
CA ASP A 37 -5.64 12.77 0.10
C ASP A 37 -5.88 11.35 0.64
N THR A 38 -7.16 11.04 0.84
CA THR A 38 -7.62 9.69 1.15
C THR A 38 -8.40 9.13 -0.04
N ILE A 39 -7.94 7.99 -0.56
CA ILE A 39 -8.59 7.26 -1.64
C ILE A 39 -9.29 6.05 -1.04
N VAL A 40 -10.62 6.07 -1.06
CA VAL A 40 -11.45 4.94 -0.64
C VAL A 40 -11.71 4.05 -1.85
N VAL A 41 -11.29 2.79 -1.75
CA VAL A 41 -11.35 1.82 -2.83
C VAL A 41 -12.47 0.81 -2.51
N PRO A 42 -13.58 0.80 -3.26
CA PRO A 42 -14.65 -0.16 -3.06
C PRO A 42 -14.21 -1.58 -3.41
N ALA A 43 -14.98 -2.59 -2.97
CA ALA A 43 -14.73 -3.97 -3.35
C ALA A 43 -14.63 -4.13 -4.87
N GLY A 44 -13.61 -4.86 -5.32
CA GLY A 44 -13.32 -5.02 -6.75
C GLY A 44 -11.97 -5.65 -7.00
N ARG A 45 -11.65 -5.84 -8.28
CA ARG A 45 -10.33 -6.29 -8.75
C ARG A 45 -9.66 -5.17 -9.52
N TYR A 46 -8.43 -4.86 -9.13
CA TYR A 46 -7.62 -3.77 -9.66
C TYR A 46 -6.31 -4.33 -10.19
N ALA A 47 -5.99 -3.99 -11.43
CA ALA A 47 -4.75 -4.45 -12.07
C ALA A 47 -3.54 -3.69 -11.51
N GLY A 48 -2.59 -4.41 -10.93
CA GLY A 48 -1.26 -3.93 -10.61
C GLY A 48 -0.35 -3.86 -11.85
N PRO A 49 0.97 -3.64 -11.65
CA PRO A 49 1.54 -3.09 -10.41
C PRO A 49 1.04 -1.65 -10.17
N LEU A 50 1.04 -1.22 -8.91
CA LEU A 50 0.77 0.16 -8.51
C LEU A 50 2.06 0.84 -8.07
N VAL A 51 2.21 2.10 -8.45
CA VAL A 51 3.29 2.98 -7.98
C VAL A 51 2.64 4.16 -7.27
N ILE A 52 3.06 4.42 -6.03
CA ILE A 52 2.54 5.50 -5.18
C ILE A 52 3.66 6.52 -4.97
N ASP A 53 3.60 7.59 -5.74
CA ASP A 53 4.57 8.70 -5.73
C ASP A 53 4.06 9.94 -4.96
N THR A 54 2.86 9.87 -4.38
CA THR A 54 2.25 10.97 -3.63
C THR A 54 1.91 10.51 -2.21
N PRO A 55 2.13 11.33 -1.16
CA PRO A 55 1.71 11.01 0.20
C PRO A 55 0.18 10.89 0.27
N VAL A 56 -0.35 9.67 0.39
CA VAL A 56 -1.81 9.43 0.38
C VAL A 56 -2.19 8.30 1.32
N THR A 57 -3.46 8.25 1.71
CA THR A 57 -4.06 7.13 2.44
C THR A 57 -4.96 6.32 1.51
N LEU A 58 -4.61 5.06 1.26
CA LEU A 58 -5.46 4.10 0.55
C LEU A 58 -6.25 3.27 1.56
N VAL A 59 -7.57 3.26 1.42
CA VAL A 59 -8.48 2.50 2.29
C VAL A 59 -9.35 1.57 1.46
N GLY A 60 -9.12 0.27 1.56
CA GLY A 60 -9.97 -0.74 0.94
C GLY A 60 -11.24 -0.99 1.74
N GLN A 61 -12.39 -1.06 1.05
CA GLN A 61 -13.67 -1.48 1.59
C GLN A 61 -13.97 -2.91 1.15
N ASP A 62 -14.13 -3.82 2.10
CA ASP A 62 -14.36 -5.25 1.87
C ASP A 62 -13.23 -5.93 1.07
N TYR A 63 -11.97 -5.59 1.38
CA TYR A 63 -10.77 -6.20 0.80
C TYR A 63 -10.73 -6.21 -0.74
N PRO A 64 -10.73 -5.04 -1.41
CA PRO A 64 -10.44 -4.97 -2.84
C PRO A 64 -9.09 -5.63 -3.14
N VAL A 65 -9.05 -6.32 -4.27
CA VAL A 65 -7.90 -7.11 -4.71
C VAL A 65 -7.04 -6.27 -5.64
N ILE A 66 -5.78 -6.08 -5.30
CA ILE A 66 -4.75 -5.55 -6.20
C ILE A 66 -3.89 -6.73 -6.65
N ASP A 67 -3.89 -7.03 -7.95
CA ASP A 67 -3.23 -8.20 -8.51
C ASP A 67 -2.20 -7.81 -9.59
N ALA A 68 -0.93 -8.16 -9.39
CA ALA A 68 0.14 -7.89 -10.35
C ALA A 68 0.37 -9.01 -11.39
N GLY A 69 -0.49 -10.04 -11.40
CA GLY A 69 -0.52 -11.05 -12.47
C GLY A 69 0.73 -11.93 -12.53
N GLY A 70 1.47 -12.07 -11.43
CA GLY A 70 2.66 -12.89 -11.34
C GLY A 70 3.94 -12.21 -11.81
N SER A 71 3.98 -10.88 -11.90
CA SER A 71 5.16 -10.13 -12.35
C SER A 71 5.41 -8.87 -11.53
N GLY A 72 6.66 -8.68 -11.09
CA GLY A 72 7.07 -7.49 -10.35
C GLY A 72 6.53 -7.42 -8.92
N SER A 73 6.76 -6.30 -8.25
CA SER A 73 6.10 -6.02 -6.97
C SER A 73 4.65 -5.58 -7.20
N VAL A 74 3.73 -5.90 -6.29
CA VAL A 74 2.32 -5.55 -6.43
C VAL A 74 2.09 -4.06 -6.21
N ILE A 75 2.66 -3.52 -5.14
CA ILE A 75 2.64 -2.09 -4.82
C ILE A 75 4.07 -1.63 -4.51
N THR A 76 4.50 -0.55 -5.16
CA THR A 76 5.75 0.16 -4.86
C THR A 76 5.43 1.55 -4.34
N VAL A 77 5.98 1.91 -3.19
CA VAL A 77 5.74 3.20 -2.53
C VAL A 77 7.03 4.02 -2.52
N ASN A 78 7.03 5.15 -3.23
CA ASN A 78 8.16 6.07 -3.32
C ASN A 78 7.94 7.37 -2.52
N ALA A 79 6.72 7.62 -2.04
CA ALA A 79 6.38 8.79 -1.24
C ALA A 79 6.37 8.49 0.27
N PRO A 80 6.75 9.46 1.11
CA PRO A 80 6.62 9.33 2.54
C PRO A 80 5.16 9.40 3.00
N ASP A 81 4.89 9.00 4.24
CA ASP A 81 3.58 9.21 4.90
C ASP A 81 2.40 8.56 4.17
N VAL A 82 2.67 7.49 3.42
CA VAL A 82 1.65 6.69 2.75
C VAL A 82 1.06 5.67 3.72
N THR A 83 -0.26 5.49 3.67
CA THR A 83 -0.95 4.42 4.39
C THR A 83 -1.68 3.51 3.41
N ILE A 84 -1.52 2.19 3.56
CA ILE A 84 -2.21 1.16 2.79
C ILE A 84 -2.92 0.23 3.76
N ARG A 85 -4.26 0.19 3.70
CA ARG A 85 -5.04 -0.67 4.60
C ARG A 85 -6.30 -1.27 4.02
N GLY A 86 -6.64 -2.47 4.48
CA GLY A 86 -7.87 -3.16 4.12
C GLY A 86 -7.89 -3.72 2.69
N PHE A 87 -6.73 -4.14 2.15
CA PHE A 87 -6.62 -4.71 0.80
C PHE A 87 -6.30 -6.21 0.82
N GLU A 88 -6.71 -6.93 -0.22
CA GLU A 88 -6.01 -8.13 -0.65
C GLU A 88 -4.95 -7.74 -1.69
N ILE A 89 -3.69 -8.05 -1.43
CA ILE A 89 -2.54 -7.68 -2.26
C ILE A 89 -1.91 -8.98 -2.74
N ARG A 90 -1.90 -9.23 -4.04
CA ARG A 90 -1.55 -10.56 -4.55
C ARG A 90 -0.81 -10.59 -5.87
N GLY A 91 -0.26 -11.77 -6.15
CA GLY A 91 0.27 -12.10 -7.47
C GLY A 91 1.54 -11.33 -7.79
N SER A 92 2.47 -11.21 -6.84
CA SER A 92 3.81 -10.67 -7.17
C SER A 92 4.53 -11.61 -8.14
N GLY A 93 5.64 -11.13 -8.72
CA GLY A 93 6.62 -11.99 -9.37
C GLY A 93 7.38 -12.87 -8.37
N ALA A 94 8.33 -13.64 -8.90
CA ALA A 94 9.14 -14.60 -8.16
C ALA A 94 10.65 -14.34 -8.31
N SER A 95 11.06 -13.15 -8.77
CA SER A 95 12.47 -12.80 -8.92
C SER A 95 13.09 -12.38 -7.58
N LEU A 96 14.05 -13.18 -7.09
CA LEU A 96 14.88 -12.81 -5.94
C LEU A 96 15.80 -11.63 -6.25
N ASP A 97 16.32 -11.54 -7.48
CA ASP A 97 17.23 -10.48 -7.91
C ASP A 97 16.55 -9.11 -7.99
N ARG A 98 15.31 -9.06 -8.49
CA ARG A 98 14.50 -7.83 -8.51
C ARG A 98 13.78 -7.58 -7.19
N GLU A 99 13.85 -8.54 -6.26
CA GLU A 99 13.22 -8.46 -4.95
C GLU A 99 11.68 -8.26 -5.06
N ASP A 100 11.02 -9.03 -5.93
CA ASP A 100 9.57 -8.92 -6.15
C ASP A 100 8.78 -9.11 -4.83
N ALA A 101 7.90 -8.18 -4.47
CA ALA A 101 7.17 -8.20 -3.19
C ALA A 101 5.67 -7.90 -3.31
N GLY A 102 4.91 -8.17 -2.25
CA GLY A 102 3.54 -7.65 -2.11
C GLY A 102 3.55 -6.12 -1.98
N VAL A 103 4.31 -5.61 -1.02
CA VAL A 103 4.51 -4.16 -0.85
C VAL A 103 5.99 -3.86 -0.71
N THR A 104 6.52 -2.99 -1.58
CA THR A 104 7.89 -2.46 -1.49
C THR A 104 7.82 -1.00 -1.07
N GLY A 105 8.35 -0.68 0.11
CA GLY A 105 8.46 0.69 0.62
C GLY A 105 9.87 1.25 0.44
N LEU A 106 9.98 2.39 -0.24
CA LEU A 106 11.24 3.09 -0.57
C LEU A 106 11.31 4.51 0.03
N ALA A 107 10.43 4.80 0.99
CA ALA A 107 10.28 6.12 1.58
C ALA A 107 9.86 6.00 3.06
N PRO A 108 10.16 7.01 3.89
CA PRO A 108 9.95 6.93 5.33
C PRO A 108 8.46 6.98 5.70
N ARG A 109 8.13 6.42 6.88
CA ARG A 109 6.80 6.50 7.51
C ARG A 109 5.68 5.87 6.65
N LEU A 110 6.01 4.77 5.97
CA LEU A 110 5.00 3.93 5.34
C LEU A 110 4.22 3.16 6.41
N THR A 111 2.89 3.20 6.35
CA THR A 111 2.02 2.35 7.16
C THR A 111 1.37 1.30 6.26
N VAL A 112 1.66 0.02 6.53
CA VAL A 112 0.99 -1.13 5.92
C VAL A 112 0.20 -1.83 7.02
N GLU A 113 -1.12 -1.71 7.03
CA GLU A 113 -1.94 -2.26 8.11
C GLU A 113 -3.18 -3.02 7.66
N ASP A 114 -3.55 -4.07 8.38
CA ASP A 114 -4.80 -4.81 8.20
C ASP A 114 -5.04 -5.32 6.76
N ASN A 115 -3.96 -5.68 6.06
CA ASN A 115 -4.02 -6.23 4.70
C ASN A 115 -3.86 -7.76 4.68
N ARG A 116 -4.31 -8.38 3.58
CA ARG A 116 -4.08 -9.79 3.25
C ARG A 116 -3.11 -9.85 2.06
N LEU A 117 -1.88 -10.26 2.30
CA LEU A 117 -0.89 -10.46 1.26
C LEU A 117 -0.86 -11.94 0.89
N GLU A 118 -1.18 -12.29 -0.35
CA GLU A 118 -1.28 -13.68 -0.80
C GLU A 118 -0.54 -13.91 -2.11
N ASP A 119 0.10 -15.08 -2.26
CA ASP A 119 0.87 -15.41 -3.48
C ASP A 119 1.96 -14.35 -3.79
N VAL A 120 2.70 -13.96 -2.76
CA VAL A 120 3.78 -12.97 -2.84
C VAL A 120 5.15 -13.60 -2.53
N LEU A 121 6.22 -13.19 -3.23
CA LEU A 121 7.57 -13.72 -2.96
C LEU A 121 8.07 -13.17 -1.62
N PHE A 122 8.29 -11.85 -1.54
CA PHE A 122 8.44 -11.15 -0.28
C PHE A 122 7.08 -10.54 0.12
N GLY A 123 6.70 -10.59 1.40
CA GLY A 123 5.44 -9.98 1.85
C GLY A 123 5.50 -8.47 1.82
N VAL A 124 6.01 -7.88 2.90
CA VAL A 124 6.32 -6.45 2.97
C VAL A 124 7.84 -6.28 3.00
N TYR A 125 8.37 -5.49 2.09
CA TYR A 125 9.78 -5.14 2.03
C TYR A 125 9.97 -3.65 2.25
N LEU A 126 10.48 -3.29 3.42
CA LEU A 126 10.90 -1.93 3.75
C LEU A 126 12.38 -1.78 3.39
N LYS A 127 12.66 -1.00 2.34
CA LYS A 127 14.00 -0.82 1.79
C LYS A 127 14.32 0.67 1.79
N ASP A 128 15.04 1.10 2.83
CA ASP A 128 15.30 2.52 3.14
C ASP A 128 14.01 3.30 3.50
N ALA A 129 13.16 2.67 4.30
CA ALA A 129 11.86 3.19 4.72
C ALA A 129 11.76 3.33 6.25
N PRO A 130 12.54 4.23 6.89
CA PRO A 130 12.58 4.34 8.34
C PRO A 130 11.27 4.88 8.93
N GLY A 131 11.02 4.52 10.19
CA GLY A 131 9.83 4.95 10.94
C GLY A 131 8.52 4.38 10.40
N SER A 132 8.58 3.25 9.69
CA SER A 132 7.40 2.61 9.09
C SER A 132 6.66 1.74 10.09
N VAL A 133 5.38 1.49 9.84
CA VAL A 133 4.52 0.64 10.68
C VAL A 133 3.99 -0.51 9.82
N VAL A 134 4.20 -1.75 10.26
CA VAL A 134 3.65 -2.94 9.62
C VAL A 134 2.89 -3.75 10.66
N ARG A 135 1.56 -3.66 10.69
CA ARG A 135 0.75 -4.29 11.76
C ARG A 135 -0.54 -4.91 11.25
N GLY A 136 -1.03 -5.96 11.90
CA GLY A 136 -2.33 -6.56 11.55
C GLY A 136 -2.40 -7.22 10.17
N ASN A 137 -1.27 -7.35 9.46
CA ASN A 137 -1.24 -7.97 8.14
C ASN A 137 -1.14 -9.49 8.24
N ARG A 138 -1.82 -10.19 7.33
CA ARG A 138 -1.66 -11.64 7.11
C ARG A 138 -0.88 -11.86 5.83
N VAL A 139 0.25 -12.58 5.91
CA VAL A 139 1.12 -12.82 4.76
C VAL A 139 1.19 -14.32 4.46
N ILE A 140 0.81 -14.70 3.23
CA ILE A 140 1.03 -16.03 2.65
C ILE A 140 1.94 -15.88 1.45
N GLY A 141 3.15 -16.41 1.56
CA GLY A 141 4.10 -16.41 0.46
C GLY A 141 3.77 -17.40 -0.66
N LYS A 142 4.48 -17.30 -1.79
CA LYS A 142 4.38 -18.25 -2.89
C LYS A 142 4.73 -19.69 -2.45
N PRO A 143 4.10 -20.72 -3.04
CA PRO A 143 4.41 -22.12 -2.75
C PRO A 143 5.71 -22.56 -3.43
N LEU A 144 6.83 -21.96 -3.02
CA LEU A 144 8.17 -22.23 -3.55
C LEU A 144 8.96 -23.16 -2.63
N GLU A 145 10.00 -23.79 -3.19
CA GLU A 145 10.97 -24.58 -2.43
C GLU A 145 11.65 -23.73 -1.34
N MET A 146 12.05 -24.37 -0.24
CA MET A 146 12.57 -23.66 0.94
C MET A 146 13.75 -22.72 0.62
N GLY A 147 14.63 -23.12 -0.31
CA GLY A 147 15.82 -22.33 -0.66
C GLY A 147 15.56 -21.07 -1.49
N VAL A 148 14.35 -20.93 -2.06
CA VAL A 148 13.98 -19.80 -2.92
C VAL A 148 12.69 -19.11 -2.45
N ARG A 149 12.22 -19.45 -1.24
CA ARG A 149 11.08 -18.80 -0.61
C ARG A 149 11.52 -17.46 -0.05
N GLY A 150 10.78 -16.40 -0.37
CA GLY A 150 11.03 -15.08 0.21
C GLY A 150 10.52 -14.95 1.63
N ASP A 151 10.98 -13.90 2.30
CA ASP A 151 10.58 -13.54 3.66
C ASP A 151 9.16 -12.97 3.71
N GLY A 152 8.42 -13.28 4.77
CA GLY A 152 7.11 -12.64 5.01
C GLY A 152 7.23 -11.14 5.28
N LEU A 153 8.32 -10.71 5.93
CA LEU A 153 8.63 -9.32 6.23
C LEU A 153 10.14 -9.12 6.16
N ARG A 154 10.59 -8.11 5.42
CA ARG A 154 12.00 -7.78 5.24
C ARG A 154 12.23 -6.31 5.53
N LEU A 155 13.20 -6.01 6.40
CA LEU A 155 13.57 -4.64 6.77
C LEU A 155 15.04 -4.41 6.45
N TRP A 156 15.31 -3.40 5.62
CA TRP A 156 16.65 -3.00 5.21
C TRP A 156 16.76 -1.47 5.32
N TYR A 157 17.76 -0.97 6.06
CA TYR A 157 17.93 0.46 6.39
C TYR A 157 16.65 1.17 6.87
N SER A 158 15.75 0.46 7.54
CA SER A 158 14.42 0.97 7.93
C SER A 158 14.31 1.09 9.45
N ALA A 159 15.23 1.87 10.05
CA ALA A 159 15.32 2.03 11.50
C ALA A 159 14.04 2.65 12.11
N GLY A 160 13.75 2.30 13.37
CA GLY A 160 12.60 2.83 14.09
C GLY A 160 11.25 2.32 13.60
N SER A 161 11.23 1.22 12.82
CA SER A 161 9.97 0.61 12.37
C SER A 161 9.28 -0.14 13.50
N LEU A 162 7.94 -0.11 13.51
CA LEU A 162 7.08 -0.89 14.40
C LEU A 162 6.49 -2.06 13.62
N VAL A 163 6.64 -3.28 14.15
CA VAL A 163 6.17 -4.53 13.53
C VAL A 163 5.40 -5.38 14.54
#